data_AF-H3RDP9-F1
#
_entry.id   AF-H3RDP9-F1
#
_cell.length_a   1.000
_cell.length_b   1.000
_cell.length_c   1.000
_cell.angle_alpha   90.00
_cell.angle_beta   90.00
_cell.angle_gamma   90.00
#
_symmetry.space_group_name_H-M   'P 1'
#
loop_
_entity.id
_entity.type
_entity.pdbx_description
1 polymer ?
#
loop_
_entity_poly.entity_id
_entity_poly.type
_entity_poly.pdbx_seq_one_letter_code
_entity_poly.pdbx_strand_id
1 'polypeptide(L)' 'MADNEKSGAPDEISPTPDRPGYDLVVRHAFMDYQIGDRIDDSAKIKEILAGEMACYVFKAAKAD' A
#
# COMPACT_ATOMS: atom_id res chain seq x y z
N MET A 1 34.62 15.61 -30.10
CA MET A 1 33.57 16.08 -29.17
C MET A 1 32.23 15.71 -29.77
N ALA A 2 31.51 14.82 -29.09
CA ALA A 2 30.09 14.57 -29.30
C ALA A 2 29.50 14.32 -27.89
N ASP A 3 29.09 15.43 -27.31
CA ASP A 3 28.00 15.63 -26.35
C ASP A 3 26.82 14.69 -26.69
N ASN A 4 25.93 14.20 -25.83
CA ASN A 4 25.66 14.28 -24.41
C ASN A 4 24.31 13.53 -24.19
N GLU A 5 24.10 12.98 -23.00
CA GLU A 5 22.81 12.60 -22.38
C GLU A 5 21.76 11.77 -23.15
N LYS A 6 21.50 10.55 -22.64
CA LYS A 6 20.12 10.21 -22.27
C LYS A 6 20.07 9.37 -21.00
N SER A 7 19.94 10.10 -19.90
CA SER A 7 19.37 9.65 -18.64
C SER A 7 18.15 8.77 -18.87
N GLY A 8 18.14 7.65 -18.17
CA GLY A 8 17.05 6.69 -18.16
C GLY A 8 17.41 5.55 -17.24
N ALA A 9 17.73 5.87 -15.98
CA ALA A 9 17.45 4.90 -14.93
C ALA A 9 15.97 4.52 -15.10
N PRO A 10 15.61 3.24 -15.28
CA PRO A 10 14.22 2.86 -15.13
C PRO A 10 13.93 3.07 -13.65
N ASP A 11 13.39 4.25 -13.34
CA ASP A 11 12.35 4.45 -12.35
C ASP A 11 12.41 3.42 -11.22
N GLU A 12 13.46 3.50 -10.40
CA GLU A 12 13.40 2.94 -9.07
C GLU A 12 12.46 3.87 -8.30
N ILE A 13 11.17 3.74 -8.59
CA ILE A 13 10.13 3.96 -7.60
C ILE A 13 10.39 2.92 -6.51
N SER A 14 11.44 3.12 -5.71
CA SER A 14 11.42 2.77 -4.31
C SER A 14 10.22 3.55 -3.80
N PRO A 15 9.04 2.92 -3.60
CA PRO A 15 7.95 3.66 -2.99
C PRO A 15 8.52 4.01 -1.62
N THR A 16 8.82 5.28 -1.38
CA THR A 16 8.92 5.75 -0.01
C THR A 16 7.65 5.25 0.63
N PRO A 17 7.71 4.34 1.63
CA PRO A 17 6.52 3.95 2.34
C PRO A 17 6.19 5.18 3.19
N ASP A 18 5.52 6.14 2.56
CA ASP A 18 4.48 6.93 3.16
C ASP A 18 3.60 5.89 3.86
N ARG A 19 3.97 5.58 5.10
CA ARG A 19 3.17 4.76 5.98
C ARG A 19 1.91 5.57 6.14
N PRO A 20 0.77 5.12 5.58
CA PRO A 20 -0.46 5.81 5.86
C PRO A 20 -0.57 5.85 7.38
N GLY A 21 -0.85 7.01 7.96
CA GLY A 21 -1.05 7.15 9.41
C GLY A 21 -2.31 6.40 9.90
N TYR A 22 -2.74 5.37 9.18
CA TYR A 22 -3.90 4.54 9.37
C TYR A 22 -3.56 3.11 8.92
N ASP A 23 -3.95 2.13 9.72
CA ASP A 23 -3.93 0.72 9.36
C ASP A 23 -5.23 0.39 8.63
N LEU A 24 -5.21 -0.57 7.72
CA LEU A 24 -6.44 -1.21 7.25
C LEU A 24 -6.73 -2.40 8.15
N VAL A 25 -7.91 -2.42 8.75
CA VAL A 25 -8.39 -3.59 9.49
C VAL A 25 -9.38 -4.35 8.62
N VAL A 26 -9.18 -5.65 8.53
CA VAL A 26 -10.05 -6.56 7.80
C VAL A 26 -11.35 -6.76 8.59
N ARG A 27 -12.49 -6.34 8.03
CA ARG A 27 -13.83 -6.60 8.62
C ARG A 27 -14.43 -7.92 8.16
N HIS A 28 -14.00 -8.42 7.01
CA HIS A 28 -14.50 -9.66 6.42
C HIS A 28 -13.31 -10.48 5.96
N ALA A 29 -13.18 -11.72 6.41
CA ALA A 29 -12.03 -12.54 6.03
C ALA A 29 -11.99 -12.70 4.51
N PHE A 30 -10.81 -12.50 3.92
CA PHE A 30 -10.59 -12.63 2.48
C PHE A 30 -9.18 -13.15 2.23
N MET A 31 -9.03 -13.98 1.19
CA MET A 31 -7.77 -14.67 0.89
C MET A 31 -7.18 -15.36 2.14
N ASP A 32 -6.03 -14.86 2.62
CA ASP A 32 -5.30 -15.35 3.80
C ASP A 32 -5.54 -14.45 5.04
N TYR A 33 -6.20 -13.31 4.87
CA TYR A 33 -6.45 -12.35 5.94
C TYR A 33 -7.75 -12.69 6.70
N GLN A 34 -7.65 -12.68 8.03
CA GLN A 34 -8.77 -12.93 8.93
C GLN A 34 -9.44 -11.64 9.39
N ILE A 35 -10.69 -11.74 9.86
CA ILE A 35 -11.39 -10.60 10.47
C ILE A 35 -10.61 -10.14 11.69
N GLY A 36 -10.29 -8.85 11.75
CA GLY A 36 -9.48 -8.23 12.80
C GLY A 36 -7.98 -8.16 12.47
N ASP A 37 -7.54 -8.73 11.35
CA ASP A 37 -6.16 -8.62 10.89
C ASP A 37 -5.84 -7.17 10.48
N ARG A 38 -4.62 -6.73 10.81
CA ARG A 38 -4.16 -5.34 10.65
C ARG A 38 -3.10 -5.27 9.56
N ILE A 39 -3.41 -4.49 8.54
CA ILE A 39 -2.55 -4.24 7.39
C ILE A 39 -1.98 -2.82 7.56
N ASP A 40 -0.72 -2.74 8.00
CA ASP A 40 0.08 -1.49 8.14
C ASP A 40 0.90 -1.21 6.88
N ASP A 41 0.94 -2.14 5.93
CA ASP A 41 1.79 -2.04 4.74
C ASP A 41 1.15 -1.17 3.66
N SER A 42 1.79 -0.05 3.33
CA SER A 42 1.29 0.93 2.36
C SER A 42 1.07 0.35 0.96
N ALA A 43 1.89 -0.61 0.52
CA ALA A 43 1.74 -1.21 -0.80
C ALA A 43 0.50 -2.10 -0.83
N LYS A 44 0.35 -2.98 0.17
CA LYS A 44 -0.86 -3.80 0.34
C LYS A 44 -2.11 -2.94 0.51
N ILE A 45 -2.03 -1.87 1.29
CA ILE A 45 -3.15 -0.93 1.49
C ILE A 45 -3.59 -0.34 0.14
N LYS A 46 -2.66 0.07 -0.70
CA LYS A 46 -2.96 0.57 -2.05
C LYS A 46 -3.55 -0.52 -2.94
N GLU A 47 -3.01 -1.72 -2.94
CA GLU A 47 -3.55 -2.84 -3.73
C GLU A 47 -4.97 -3.22 -3.29
N ILE A 48 -5.22 -3.28 -1.99
CA ILE A 48 -6.53 -3.61 -1.42
C ILE A 48 -7.53 -2.50 -1.70
N LEU A 49 -7.14 -1.22 -1.54
CA LEU A 49 -7.99 -0.08 -1.83
C LEU A 49 -8.25 0.11 -3.33
N ALA A 50 -7.31 -0.29 -4.19
CA ALA A 50 -7.46 -0.24 -5.64
C ALA A 50 -8.33 -1.40 -6.17
N GLY A 51 -8.48 -2.47 -5.40
CA GLY A 51 -9.29 -3.62 -5.75
C GLY A 51 -10.67 -3.65 -5.08
N GLU A 52 -11.40 -4.73 -5.35
CA GLU A 52 -12.73 -5.00 -4.76
C GLU A 52 -12.64 -5.27 -3.24
N MET A 53 -11.44 -5.56 -2.75
CA MET A 53 -11.14 -5.82 -1.34
C MET A 53 -11.27 -4.58 -0.45
N ALA A 54 -11.29 -3.38 -1.04
CA ALA A 54 -11.51 -2.12 -0.34
C ALA A 54 -12.79 -2.11 0.51
N CYS A 55 -13.81 -2.86 0.09
CA CYS A 55 -15.08 -2.98 0.82
C CYS A 55 -15.00 -3.93 2.02
N TYR A 56 -14.02 -4.85 2.03
CA TYR A 56 -13.79 -5.84 3.10
C TYR A 56 -12.84 -5.35 4.20
N VAL A 57 -12.32 -4.14 4.06
CA VAL A 57 -11.42 -3.50 5.01
C VAL A 57 -11.96 -2.13 5.41
N PHE A 58 -11.56 -1.64 6.58
CA PHE A 58 -11.83 -0.27 7.00
C PHE A 58 -10.56 0.40 7.49
N LYS A 59 -10.48 1.73 7.32
CA LYS A 59 -9.38 2.52 7.88
C LYS A 59 -9.54 2.53 9.40
N ALA A 60 -8.60 1.93 10.10
CA ALA A 60 -8.45 2.07 11.53
C ALA A 60 -7.36 3.09 11.79
N ALA A 61 -7.69 4.13 12.54
CA ALA A 61 -6.66 4.97 13.13
C ALA A 61 -5.88 4.11 14.14
N LYS A 62 -4.56 4.11 14.04
CA LYS A 62 -3.72 3.56 15.10
C LYS A 62 -3.97 4.44 16.31
N ALA A 63 -4.74 3.95 17.27
CA ALA A 63 -4.94 4.66 18.53
C ALA A 63 -3.58 4.75 19.22
N ASP A 64 -3.14 5.98 19.46
CA ASP A 64 -1.94 6.37 20.22
C ASP A 64 -1.93 5.70 21.61
#